data_AF-A0A6J6X0Y6-F1
#
_entry.id   AF-A0A6J6X0Y6-F1
#
_cell.length_a   1.000
_cell.length_b   1.000
_cell.length_c   1.000
_cell.angle_alpha   90.00
_cell.angle_beta   90.00
_cell.angle_gamma   90.00
#
_symmetry.space_group_name_H-M   'P 1'
#
loop_
_entity.id
_entity.type
_entity.pdbx_description
1 polymer ?
#
loop_
_entity_poly.entity_id
_entity_poly.type
_entity_poly.pdbx_seq_one_letter_code
_entity_poly.pdbx_strand_id
1 'polypeptide(L)'
;MANYATRIEQWSTVAPLEAAKKLQLLRGIGPWTIGSALAHALGDPDSVPVGDFHIPNMVCWALAERPRGTDVEMLQLLEPYGGQRGRVIRLLGLDGHAAPKFGPRQRIQPMHRR
;
A
#
# COMPACT_ATOMS: atom_id res chain seq x y z
N MET A 1 5.74 20.83 -17.94
CA MET A 1 5.15 19.90 -16.94
C MET A 1 3.81 20.46 -16.47
N ALA A 2 2.88 20.70 -17.41
CA ALA A 2 1.57 21.28 -17.11
C ALA A 2 0.48 20.25 -17.45
N ASN A 3 -0.49 20.11 -16.53
CA ASN A 3 -1.81 19.51 -16.72
C ASN A 3 -2.00 17.97 -16.61
N TYR A 4 -1.31 17.28 -15.68
CA TYR A 4 -1.75 15.95 -15.24
C TYR A 4 -2.76 16.00 -14.09
N ALA A 5 -2.71 17.04 -13.24
CA ALA A 5 -3.55 17.15 -12.04
C ALA A 5 -5.05 17.03 -12.36
N THR A 6 -5.56 17.83 -13.30
CA THR A 6 -6.97 17.78 -13.71
C THR A 6 -7.38 16.41 -14.27
N ARG A 7 -6.47 15.73 -14.99
CA ARG A 7 -6.75 14.39 -15.51
C ARG A 7 -6.80 13.35 -14.39
N ILE A 8 -5.87 13.41 -13.44
CA ILE A 8 -5.84 12.50 -12.29
C ILE A 8 -7.09 12.70 -11.42
N GLU A 9 -7.51 13.95 -11.21
CA GLU A 9 -8.76 14.26 -10.50
C GLU A 9 -9.99 13.71 -11.25
N GLN A 10 -10.04 13.83 -12.57
CA GLN A 10 -11.09 13.18 -13.37
C GLN A 10 -11.05 11.64 -13.28
N TRP A 11 -9.89 11.05 -13.02
CA TRP A 11 -9.77 9.59 -12.90
C TRP A 11 -10.12 9.07 -11.51
N SER A 12 -10.18 9.94 -10.49
CA SER A 12 -10.63 9.51 -9.14
C SER A 12 -12.14 9.23 -9.09
N THR A 13 -12.90 9.69 -10.08
CA THR A 13 -14.36 9.52 -10.16
C THR A 13 -14.79 8.32 -11.01
N VAL A 14 -13.86 7.62 -11.67
CA VAL A 14 -14.16 6.40 -12.44
C VAL A 14 -13.90 5.14 -11.60
N ALA A 15 -14.31 3.98 -12.10
CA ALA A 15 -14.08 2.71 -11.42
C ALA A 15 -12.57 2.47 -11.15
N PRO A 16 -12.20 1.87 -10.00
CA PRO A 16 -10.80 1.67 -9.60
C PRO A 16 -9.92 1.00 -10.66
N LEU A 17 -10.42 -0.04 -11.33
CA LEU A 17 -9.69 -0.74 -12.40
C LEU A 17 -9.38 0.19 -13.59
N GLU A 18 -10.32 1.06 -13.95
CA GLU A 18 -10.12 2.02 -15.04
C GLU A 18 -9.16 3.14 -14.65
N ALA A 19 -9.21 3.60 -13.40
CA ALA A 19 -8.23 4.54 -12.87
C ALA A 19 -6.81 3.92 -12.87
N ALA A 20 -6.68 2.65 -12.47
CA ALA A 20 -5.43 1.91 -12.45
C ALA A 20 -4.76 1.85 -13.83
N LYS A 21 -5.53 1.48 -14.87
CA LYS A 21 -5.05 1.44 -16.26
C LYS A 21 -4.52 2.80 -16.72
N LYS A 22 -5.21 3.89 -16.37
CA LYS A 22 -4.80 5.25 -16.74
C LYS A 22 -3.55 5.70 -15.99
N LEU A 23 -3.45 5.41 -14.69
CA LEU A 23 -2.28 5.71 -13.86
C LEU A 23 -1.03 4.97 -14.37
N GLN A 24 -1.18 3.72 -14.82
CA GLN A 24 -0.08 2.91 -15.36
C GLN A 24 0.58 3.52 -16.61
N LEU A 25 -0.13 4.38 -17.35
CA LEU A 25 0.43 5.06 -18.53
C LEU A 25 1.39 6.21 -18.17
N LEU A 26 1.40 6.65 -16.91
CA LEU A 26 2.26 7.74 -16.46
C LEU A 26 3.66 7.24 -16.17
N ARG A 27 4.66 7.81 -16.84
CA ARG A 27 6.08 7.48 -16.63
C ARG A 27 6.46 7.72 -15.16
N GLY A 28 7.02 6.69 -14.52
CA GLY A 28 7.46 6.74 -13.13
C GLY A 28 6.40 6.31 -12.11
N ILE A 29 5.18 5.98 -12.55
CA ILE A 29 4.17 5.36 -11.69
C ILE A 29 4.29 3.84 -11.78
N GLY A 30 4.60 3.22 -10.65
CA GLY A 30 4.73 1.76 -10.52
C GLY A 30 3.56 1.10 -9.79
N PRO A 31 3.58 -0.24 -9.66
CA PRO A 31 2.52 -1.02 -9.01
C PRO A 31 2.20 -0.56 -7.59
N TRP A 32 3.22 -0.25 -6.78
CA TRP A 32 3.05 0.27 -5.42
C TRP A 32 2.26 1.58 -5.39
N THR A 33 2.61 2.54 -6.26
CA THR A 33 1.91 3.83 -6.33
C THR A 33 0.46 3.64 -6.77
N ILE A 34 0.22 2.78 -7.75
CA ILE A 34 -1.14 2.49 -8.22
C ILE A 34 -1.96 1.87 -7.09
N GLY A 35 -1.49 0.78 -6.47
CA GLY A 35 -2.21 0.13 -5.37
C GLY A 35 -2.45 1.07 -4.19
N SER A 36 -1.48 1.93 -3.86
CA SER A 36 -1.65 2.94 -2.81
C SER A 36 -2.72 3.98 -3.16
N ALA A 37 -2.75 4.46 -4.41
CA ALA A 37 -3.76 5.40 -4.86
C ALA A 37 -5.16 4.77 -4.86
N LEU A 38 -5.28 3.53 -5.34
CA LEU A 38 -6.54 2.81 -5.33
C LEU A 38 -7.06 2.58 -3.90
N ALA A 39 -6.19 2.10 -3.00
CA ALA A 39 -6.57 1.83 -1.61
C ALA A 39 -6.91 3.10 -0.82
N HIS A 40 -6.10 4.15 -0.94
CA HIS A 40 -6.22 5.34 -0.07
C HIS A 40 -7.06 6.46 -0.67
N ALA A 41 -6.93 6.72 -1.97
CA ALA A 41 -7.62 7.84 -2.62
C ALA A 41 -8.96 7.42 -3.24
N LEU A 42 -9.03 6.23 -3.84
CA LEU A 42 -10.26 5.73 -4.47
C LEU A 42 -11.08 4.78 -3.57
N GLY A 43 -10.52 4.37 -2.43
CA GLY A 43 -11.20 3.52 -1.45
C GLY A 43 -11.51 2.11 -1.96
N ASP A 44 -10.73 1.59 -2.90
CA ASP A 44 -10.87 0.23 -3.40
C ASP A 44 -10.67 -0.77 -2.25
N PRO A 45 -11.71 -1.54 -1.86
CA PRO A 45 -11.63 -2.44 -0.71
C PRO A 45 -10.70 -3.63 -0.94
N ASP A 46 -10.32 -3.93 -2.18
CA ASP A 46 -9.52 -5.09 -2.55
C ASP A 46 -8.10 -4.76 -3.02
N SER A 47 -7.76 -3.47 -3.07
CA SER A 47 -6.45 -3.05 -3.57
C SER A 47 -5.33 -3.36 -2.57
N VAL A 48 -4.26 -3.97 -3.08
CA VAL A 48 -3.05 -4.32 -2.32
C VAL A 48 -1.85 -3.57 -2.93
N PRO A 49 -1.19 -2.67 -2.20
CA PRO A 49 -0.01 -1.94 -2.66
C PRO A 49 1.25 -2.82 -2.66
N VAL A 50 1.31 -3.78 -3.58
CA VAL A 50 2.47 -4.67 -3.79
C VAL A 50 3.75 -3.86 -3.98
N GLY A 51 4.85 -4.30 -3.37
CA GLY A 51 6.13 -3.60 -3.35
C GLY A 51 6.28 -2.65 -2.16
N ASP A 52 5.32 -2.61 -1.23
CA ASP A 52 5.46 -1.89 0.02
C ASP A 52 6.45 -2.61 0.96
N PHE A 53 7.31 -1.84 1.64
CA PHE A 53 8.34 -2.40 2.51
C PHE A 53 7.81 -2.93 3.84
N HIS A 54 6.69 -2.39 4.34
CA HIS A 54 6.18 -2.69 5.68
C HIS A 54 4.97 -3.61 5.66
N ILE A 55 4.08 -3.45 4.68
CA ILE A 55 2.80 -4.18 4.65
C ILE A 55 2.99 -5.69 4.64
N PRO A 56 3.91 -6.30 3.85
CA PRO A 56 4.12 -7.74 3.89
C PRO A 56 4.52 -8.25 5.28
N ASN A 57 5.41 -7.53 5.98
CA ASN A 57 5.83 -7.89 7.34
C ASN A 57 4.67 -7.77 8.34
N MET A 58 3.85 -6.73 8.22
CA MET A 58 2.67 -6.53 9.06
C MET A 58 1.65 -7.66 8.88
N VAL A 59 1.32 -8.00 7.62
CA VAL A 59 0.36 -9.05 7.29
C VAL A 59 0.85 -10.42 7.75
N CYS A 60 2.11 -10.77 7.44
CA CYS A 60 2.71 -12.04 7.88
C CYS A 60 2.78 -12.17 9.40
N TRP A 61 3.04 -11.06 10.11
CA TRP A 61 3.05 -11.06 11.56
C TRP A 61 1.65 -11.28 12.12
N ALA A 62 0.68 -10.49 11.69
CA ALA A 62 -0.67 -10.55 12.24
C ALA A 62 -1.44 -11.83 11.90
N LEU A 63 -1.22 -12.42 10.72
CA LEU A 63 -1.99 -13.57 10.25
C LEU A 63 -1.25 -14.91 10.38
N ALA A 64 0.07 -14.91 10.56
CA ALA A 64 0.87 -16.12 10.59
C ALA A 64 1.97 -16.12 11.67
N GLU A 65 2.04 -15.09 12.52
CA GLU A 65 3.07 -14.90 13.56
C GLU A 65 4.51 -14.93 12.99
N ARG A 66 4.67 -14.58 11.71
CA ARG A 66 5.96 -14.53 11.04
C ARG A 66 6.49 -13.10 11.02
N PRO A 67 7.66 -12.83 11.60
CA PRO A 67 8.17 -11.48 11.73
C PRO A 67 8.55 -10.81 10.39
N ARG A 68 8.76 -11.60 9.34
CA ARG A 68 9.09 -11.12 7.99
C ARG A 68 8.19 -11.78 6.95
N GLY A 69 7.92 -11.03 5.88
CA GLY A 69 7.11 -11.49 4.76
C GLY A 69 7.55 -10.86 3.45
N THR A 70 7.33 -11.60 2.37
CA THR A 70 7.43 -11.16 0.98
C THR A 70 6.04 -10.78 0.45
N ASP A 71 6.00 -10.05 -0.68
CA ASP A 71 4.74 -9.77 -1.37
C ASP A 71 3.97 -11.04 -1.72
N VAL A 72 4.68 -12.11 -2.10
CA VAL A 72 4.07 -13.40 -2.45
C VAL A 72 3.37 -14.03 -1.25
N GLU A 73 4.04 -14.08 -0.09
CA GLU A 73 3.46 -14.63 1.13
C GLU A 73 2.29 -13.78 1.63
N MET A 74 2.42 -12.46 1.56
CA MET A 74 1.32 -11.53 1.87
C MET A 74 0.09 -11.83 1.00
N LEU A 75 0.27 -11.97 -0.32
CA LEU A 75 -0.84 -12.25 -1.24
C LEU A 75 -1.49 -13.61 -0.98
N GLN A 76 -0.70 -14.63 -0.60
CA GLN A 76 -1.22 -15.93 -0.20
C GLN A 76 -2.07 -15.85 1.08
N LEU A 77 -1.59 -15.12 2.10
CA LEU A 77 -2.34 -14.93 3.35
C LEU A 77 -3.60 -14.10 3.16
N LEU A 78 -3.62 -13.20 2.17
CA LEU A 78 -4.77 -12.36 1.85
C LEU A 78 -5.78 -13.03 0.91
N GLU A 79 -5.44 -14.16 0.28
CA GLU A 79 -6.31 -14.86 -0.68
C GLU A 79 -7.73 -15.12 -0.16
N PRO A 80 -7.93 -15.58 1.10
CA PRO A 80 -9.27 -15.84 1.64
C PRO A 80 -10.16 -14.59 1.75
N TYR A 81 -9.58 -13.39 1.68
CA TYR A 81 -10.27 -12.11 1.82
C TYR A 81 -10.53 -11.42 0.48
N GLY A 82 -10.60 -12.19 -0.62
CA GLY A 82 -10.89 -11.65 -1.96
C GLY A 82 -12.06 -10.68 -1.98
N GLY A 83 -11.86 -9.52 -2.62
CA GLY A 83 -12.81 -8.40 -2.62
C GLY A 83 -12.70 -7.47 -1.40
N GLN A 84 -11.92 -7.84 -0.38
CA GLN A 84 -11.76 -7.10 0.89
C GLN A 84 -10.30 -7.00 1.36
N ARG A 85 -9.32 -7.39 0.54
CA ARG A 85 -7.90 -7.48 0.94
C ARG A 85 -7.33 -6.15 1.44
N GLY A 86 -7.67 -5.05 0.76
CA GLY A 86 -7.28 -3.69 1.16
C GLY A 86 -7.90 -3.28 2.51
N ARG A 87 -9.14 -3.69 2.79
CA ARG A 87 -9.77 -3.46 4.10
C ARG A 87 -9.07 -4.22 5.21
N VAL A 88 -8.68 -5.47 4.97
CA VAL A 88 -7.92 -6.27 5.94
C VAL A 88 -6.60 -5.57 6.26
N ILE A 89 -5.82 -5.17 5.24
CA ILE A 89 -4.57 -4.42 5.44
C ILE A 89 -4.80 -3.16 6.29
N ARG A 90 -5.85 -2.39 5.97
CA ARG A 90 -6.19 -1.18 6.74
C ARG A 90 -6.52 -1.49 8.19
N LEU A 91 -7.32 -2.53 8.46
CA LEU A 91 -7.70 -2.92 9.81
C LEU A 91 -6.51 -3.42 10.61
N LEU A 92 -5.63 -4.24 10.01
CA LEU A 92 -4.38 -4.67 10.64
C LEU A 92 -3.46 -3.48 11.01
N GLY A 93 -3.40 -2.46 10.15
CA GLY A 93 -2.67 -1.23 10.43
C GLY A 93 -3.24 -0.41 11.60
N LEU A 94 -4.55 -0.53 11.86
CA LEU A 94 -5.24 0.14 12.97
C LEU A 94 -5.22 -0.65 14.28
N ASP A 95 -5.16 -1.98 14.19
CA ASP A 95 -5.10 -2.90 15.34
C ASP A 95 -3.85 -2.68 16.21
N GLY A 96 -2.78 -2.12 15.63
CA GLY A 96 -1.57 -1.76 16.38
C GLY A 96 -0.68 -2.95 16.72
N HIS A 97 -1.02 -4.15 16.26
CA HIS A 97 -0.20 -5.36 16.36
C HIS A 97 1.01 -5.28 15.42
N ALA A 98 2.00 -4.49 15.84
CA ALA A 98 3.18 -4.19 15.05
C ALA A 98 4.18 -5.37 15.03
N ALA A 99 4.66 -5.73 13.84
CA ALA A 99 5.73 -6.70 13.68
C ALA A 99 7.01 -6.28 14.45
N PRO A 100 7.75 -7.23 15.04
CA PRO A 100 9.00 -6.95 15.72
C PRO A 100 10.00 -6.20 14.83
N LYS A 101 10.67 -5.18 15.38
CA LYS A 101 11.66 -4.36 14.66
C LYS A 101 13.08 -4.86 14.96
N PHE A 102 13.80 -5.24 13.92
CA PHE A 102 15.17 -5.77 14.03
C PHE A 102 16.26 -4.80 13.54
N GLY A 103 15.87 -3.68 12.93
CA GLY A 103 16.83 -2.67 12.45
C GLY A 103 17.37 -1.82 13.60
N PRO A 104 18.60 -1.27 13.49
CA PRO A 104 19.09 -0.29 14.44
C PRO A 104 18.11 0.88 14.52
N ARG A 105 17.86 1.39 15.74
CA ARG A 105 17.03 2.58 15.92
C ARG A 105 17.62 3.71 15.08
N GLN A 106 16.81 4.31 14.19
CA GLN A 106 17.26 5.45 13.39
C GLN A 106 17.79 6.54 14.33
N ARG A 107 19.04 6.95 14.10
CA ARG A 107 19.65 8.06 14.82
C ARG A 107 18.88 9.32 14.45
N ILE A 108 18.34 10.02 15.45
CA ILE A 108 17.67 11.31 15.25
C ILE A 108 18.70 12.25 14.64
N GLN A 109 18.51 12.62 13.36
CA GLN A 109 19.36 13.60 12.70
C GLN A 109 18.97 14.99 13.24
N PRO A 110 19.93 15.83 13.66
CA PRO A 110 19.62 17.18 14.07
C PRO A 110 18.97 17.92 12.89
N MET A 111 17.75 18.42 13.09
CA MET A 111 17.09 19.28 12.12
C MET A 111 17.93 20.55 11.98
N HIS A 112 18.49 20.78 10.80
CA HIS A 112 19.27 21.98 10.54
C HIS A 112 18.32 23.19 10.58
N ARG A 113 18.38 23.97 11.67
CA ARG A 113 17.72 25.27 11.76
C ARG A 113 18.49 26.24 10.86
N ARG A 114 17.84 26.71 9.80
CA ARG A 114 18.27 27.90 9.07
C ARG A 114 17.73 29.14 9.76
#